data_AF-A0A2V9HFT7-F1
#
_entry.id   AF-A0A2V9HFT7-F1
#
_cell.length_a   1.000
_cell.length_b   1.000
_cell.length_c   1.000
_cell.angle_alpha   90.00
_cell.angle_beta   90.00
_cell.angle_gamma   90.00
#
_symmetry.space_group_name_H-M   'P 1'
#
loop_
_entity.id
_entity.type
_entity.pdbx_description
1 polymer ?
#
loop_
_entity_poly.entity_id
_entity_poly.type
_entity_poly.pdbx_seq_one_letter_code
_entity_poly.pdbx_strand_id
1 'polypeptide(L)'
;SLGGRVEVKSGLNSLKDTNLRAWTPQMAQLYDVDLLSGRHMTEEDMRGAAPVCVIGNDLIENLMPGIDPIGKEVRWNNIPCEVIGAGKKQGSALGTSLDNWIIIPLTTYKKNYGNQQDSLRVTSRAGSAAKIQESVDEVRQIMRGRHHIAYAKADDFAIETSDSFLALWKDISGSFFAVTIAIASISLVVGGIVIMNIMLVSVTERTREIGVRKALGARRSDILLQFLIESSTVAVIGGAVGVFCGVLVAKLVSWVSPLPSAVQLWSVIGGLLVALSVGLFFGTYPASKAAKLDPVEALRSE
;
A
#
# COMPACT_ATOMS: atom_id res chain seq x y z
N SER A 1 22.26 -13.11 11.14
CA SER A 1 21.45 -14.21 10.58
C SER A 1 22.00 -14.58 9.22
N LEU A 2 21.70 -15.81 8.80
CA LEU A 2 21.89 -16.32 7.44
C LEU A 2 20.57 -16.96 6.99
N GLY A 3 20.46 -17.34 5.72
CA GLY A 3 19.23 -17.95 5.23
C GLY A 3 19.22 -18.18 3.74
N GLY A 4 18.11 -18.73 3.27
CA GLY A 4 17.92 -19.07 1.86
C GLY A 4 16.57 -19.74 1.64
N ARG A 5 16.35 -20.24 0.43
CA ARG A 5 15.18 -21.05 0.09
C ARG A 5 15.56 -22.53 0.15
N VAL A 6 14.76 -23.32 0.84
CA VAL A 6 15.02 -24.76 1.03
C VAL A 6 13.75 -25.59 0.82
N GLU A 7 13.95 -26.88 0.58
CA GLU A 7 12.86 -27.86 0.65
C GLU A 7 12.79 -28.44 2.07
N VAL A 8 11.59 -28.45 2.66
CA VAL A 8 11.34 -29.06 3.97
C VAL A 8 10.45 -30.29 3.79
N LYS A 9 10.81 -31.40 4.43
CA LYS A 9 10.11 -32.69 4.34
C LYS A 9 9.72 -33.20 5.72
N SER A 10 8.59 -33.88 5.80
CA SER A 10 8.22 -34.73 6.93
C SER A 10 7.50 -35.97 6.39
N GLY A 11 8.06 -37.16 6.63
CA GLY A 11 7.55 -38.40 6.05
C GLY A 11 7.51 -38.36 4.52
N LEU A 12 6.30 -38.52 3.95
CA LEU A 12 6.06 -38.46 2.51
C LEU A 12 5.73 -37.05 1.99
N ASN A 13 5.48 -36.09 2.89
CA ASN A 13 5.09 -34.74 2.52
C ASN A 13 6.34 -33.85 2.37
N SER A 14 6.29 -32.94 1.40
CA SER A 14 7.37 -31.98 1.15
C SER A 14 6.82 -30.62 0.73
N LEU A 15 7.42 -29.55 1.24
CA LEU A 15 7.14 -28.18 0.85
C LEU A 15 8.43 -27.55 0.30
N LYS A 16 8.37 -27.06 -0.95
CA LYS A 16 9.48 -26.38 -1.61
C LYS A 16 9.45 -24.88 -1.33
N ASP A 17 10.57 -24.22 -1.62
CA ASP A 17 10.72 -22.76 -1.51
C ASP A 17 10.40 -22.21 -0.11
N THR A 18 10.64 -23.00 0.94
CA THR A 18 10.48 -22.56 2.32
C THR A 18 11.60 -21.59 2.69
N ASN A 19 11.27 -20.50 3.39
CA ASN A 19 12.24 -19.52 3.83
C ASN A 19 13.01 -20.03 5.06
N LEU A 20 14.26 -20.46 4.87
CA LEU A 20 15.17 -20.86 5.93
C LEU A 20 15.78 -19.63 6.61
N ARG A 21 15.67 -19.58 7.93
CA ARG A 21 16.13 -18.48 8.78
C ARG A 21 17.11 -19.03 9.83
N ALA A 22 18.40 -18.85 9.58
CA ALA A 22 19.45 -19.22 10.53
C ALA A 22 19.74 -18.07 11.49
N TRP A 23 19.23 -18.16 12.71
CA TRP A 23 19.11 -17.05 13.64
C TRP A 23 19.89 -17.27 14.94
N THR A 24 20.14 -16.18 15.67
CA THR A 24 20.52 -16.23 17.08
C THR A 24 19.26 -16.21 17.95
N PRO A 25 19.30 -16.67 19.22
CA PRO A 25 18.12 -16.69 20.10
C PRO A 25 17.40 -15.34 20.22
N GLN A 26 18.16 -14.25 20.31
CA GLN A 26 17.63 -12.88 20.42
C GLN A 26 16.83 -12.44 19.18
N MET A 27 17.06 -13.07 18.03
CA MET A 27 16.42 -12.67 16.78
C MET A 27 14.91 -12.87 16.80
N ALA A 28 14.42 -13.88 17.54
CA ALA A 28 12.99 -14.09 17.72
C ALA A 28 12.31 -12.87 18.39
N GLN A 29 12.98 -12.21 19.33
CA GLN A 29 12.50 -10.99 19.97
C GLN A 29 12.64 -9.76 19.06
N LEU A 30 13.71 -9.69 18.25
CA LEU A 30 13.92 -8.59 17.31
C LEU A 30 12.89 -8.58 16.16
N TYR A 31 12.32 -9.73 15.82
CA TYR A 31 11.30 -9.89 14.79
C TYR A 31 9.90 -10.18 15.34
N ASP A 32 9.71 -10.08 16.67
CA ASP A 32 8.44 -10.32 17.37
C ASP A 32 7.73 -11.62 16.90
N VAL A 33 8.49 -12.73 16.87
CA VAL A 33 7.95 -14.03 16.45
C VAL A 33 7.12 -14.61 17.60
N ASP A 34 5.80 -14.58 17.47
CA ASP A 34 4.88 -15.25 18.39
C ASP A 34 4.78 -16.75 18.10
N LEU A 35 4.75 -17.57 19.16
CA LEU A 35 4.51 -19.00 19.06
C LEU A 35 3.06 -19.34 19.41
N LEU A 36 2.50 -20.29 18.69
CA LEU A 36 1.26 -20.98 19.05
C LEU A 36 1.51 -22.03 20.14
N SER A 37 2.60 -22.80 20.02
CA SER A 37 2.98 -23.86 20.97
C SER A 37 4.49 -24.11 20.97
N GLY A 38 4.97 -24.78 22.03
CA GLY A 38 6.37 -25.11 22.23
C GLY A 38 7.19 -23.96 22.83
N ARG A 39 8.46 -23.85 22.44
CA ARG A 39 9.42 -22.87 22.94
C ARG A 39 10.28 -22.27 21.84
N HIS A 40 10.84 -21.11 22.12
CA HIS A 40 11.92 -20.56 21.31
C HIS A 40 13.23 -21.32 21.52
N MET A 41 14.13 -21.13 20.57
CA MET A 41 15.52 -21.55 20.68
C MET A 41 16.25 -20.78 21.79
N THR A 42 17.11 -21.48 22.51
CA THR A 42 17.92 -20.95 23.62
C THR A 42 19.38 -20.78 23.24
N GLU A 43 20.15 -20.10 24.10
CA GLU A 43 21.61 -19.99 23.97
C GLU A 43 22.33 -21.34 24.07
N GLU A 44 21.73 -22.34 24.73
CA GLU A 44 22.29 -23.69 24.82
C GLU A 44 22.11 -24.45 23.51
N ASP A 45 20.92 -24.36 22.91
CA ASP A 45 20.64 -24.93 21.58
C ASP A 45 21.61 -24.35 20.53
N MET A 46 21.85 -23.03 20.59
CA MET A 46 22.81 -22.38 19.71
C MET A 46 24.25 -22.81 20.00
N ARG A 47 24.71 -22.80 21.26
CA ARG A 47 26.10 -23.20 21.58
C ARG A 47 26.38 -24.66 21.20
N GLY A 48 25.42 -25.56 21.39
CA GLY A 48 25.54 -26.98 21.04
C GLY A 48 25.37 -27.30 19.55
N ALA A 49 25.00 -26.32 18.71
CA ALA A 49 24.55 -26.56 17.34
C ALA A 49 23.49 -27.67 17.27
N ALA A 50 22.51 -27.58 18.17
CA ALA A 50 21.47 -28.58 18.33
C ALA A 50 20.65 -28.71 17.02
N PRO A 51 20.26 -29.93 16.61
CA PRO A 51 19.41 -30.15 15.44
C PRO A 51 17.95 -29.87 15.80
N VAL A 52 17.64 -28.62 16.15
CA VAL A 52 16.28 -28.18 16.53
C VAL A 52 15.79 -27.07 15.60
N CYS A 53 14.48 -26.96 15.45
CA CYS A 53 13.86 -25.94 14.61
C CYS A 53 12.54 -25.41 15.16
N VAL A 54 12.21 -24.18 14.78
CA VAL A 54 10.90 -23.56 14.97
C VAL A 54 10.27 -23.37 13.60
N ILE A 55 9.04 -23.82 13.40
CA ILE A 55 8.39 -23.83 12.08
C ILE A 55 7.19 -22.88 12.03
N GLY A 56 6.96 -22.27 10.88
CA GLY A 56 5.77 -21.47 10.62
C GLY A 56 4.53 -22.32 10.32
N ASN A 57 3.36 -21.70 10.37
CA ASN A 57 2.09 -22.41 10.30
C ASN A 57 1.84 -23.15 8.98
N ASP A 58 2.36 -22.66 7.85
CA ASP A 58 2.21 -23.33 6.55
C ASP A 58 2.90 -24.70 6.53
N LEU A 59 4.05 -24.84 7.19
CA LEU A 59 4.73 -26.14 7.29
C LEU A 59 3.90 -27.13 8.09
N ILE A 60 3.20 -26.67 9.14
CA ILE A 60 2.33 -27.52 9.96
C ILE A 60 1.15 -28.00 9.14
N GLU A 61 0.44 -27.09 8.47
CA GLU A 61 -0.74 -27.42 7.66
C GLU A 61 -0.40 -28.36 6.49
N ASN A 62 0.75 -28.17 5.83
CA ASN A 62 1.10 -28.95 4.65
C ASN A 62 1.86 -30.24 4.95
N LEU A 63 2.72 -30.26 5.97
CA LEU A 63 3.55 -31.43 6.26
C LEU A 63 2.91 -32.35 7.29
N MET A 64 2.13 -31.80 8.22
CA MET A 64 1.68 -32.50 9.43
C MET A 64 0.22 -32.19 9.80
N PRO A 65 -0.74 -32.31 8.85
CA PRO A 65 -2.12 -31.91 9.08
C PRO A 65 -2.76 -32.71 10.23
N GLY A 66 -3.23 -32.00 11.26
CA GLY A 66 -3.92 -32.58 12.42
C GLY A 66 -3.00 -33.30 13.42
N ILE A 67 -1.68 -33.19 13.28
CA ILE A 67 -0.70 -33.79 14.20
C ILE A 67 -0.01 -32.67 14.98
N ASP A 68 0.21 -32.86 16.28
CA ASP A 68 1.03 -31.94 17.08
C ASP A 68 2.47 -31.95 16.54
N PRO A 69 2.99 -30.80 16.04
CA PRO A 69 4.31 -30.75 15.44
C PRO A 69 5.43 -30.88 16.48
N ILE A 70 5.18 -30.59 17.76
CA ILE A 70 6.25 -30.56 18.77
C ILE A 70 6.86 -31.95 18.99
N GLY A 71 8.20 -32.00 19.01
CA GLY A 71 8.99 -33.23 19.18
C GLY A 71 9.07 -34.10 17.93
N LYS A 72 8.54 -33.66 16.79
CA LYS A 72 8.58 -34.40 15.53
C LYS A 72 9.79 -33.99 14.70
N GLU A 73 10.31 -34.93 13.91
CA GLU A 73 11.40 -34.67 12.97
C GLU A 73 10.86 -34.07 11.68
N VAL A 74 11.50 -32.99 11.23
CA VAL A 74 11.39 -32.46 9.87
C VAL A 74 12.79 -32.37 9.26
N ARG A 75 12.89 -32.42 7.94
CA ARG A 75 14.17 -32.38 7.22
C ARG A 75 14.24 -31.19 6.31
N TRP A 76 15.18 -30.29 6.53
CA TRP A 76 15.46 -29.16 5.64
C TRP A 76 16.66 -29.51 4.77
N ASN A 77 16.49 -29.57 3.44
CA ASN A 77 17.51 -30.08 2.52
C ASN A 77 18.12 -31.43 2.95
N ASN A 78 17.26 -32.34 3.43
CA ASN A 78 17.63 -33.67 3.95
C ASN A 78 18.43 -33.68 5.26
N ILE A 79 18.59 -32.53 5.94
CA ILE A 79 19.19 -32.42 7.27
C ILE A 79 18.06 -32.50 8.31
N PRO A 80 18.09 -33.46 9.25
CA PRO A 80 17.04 -33.58 10.27
C PRO A 80 17.11 -32.46 11.30
N CYS A 81 15.94 -31.98 11.73
CA CYS A 81 15.75 -31.17 12.92
C CYS A 81 14.47 -31.56 13.66
N GLU A 82 14.53 -31.52 14.98
CA GLU A 82 13.38 -31.71 15.86
C GLU A 82 12.63 -30.37 16.02
N VAL A 83 11.32 -30.40 15.83
CA VAL A 83 10.48 -29.22 15.99
C VAL A 83 10.26 -28.94 17.48
N ILE A 84 10.78 -27.82 17.97
CA ILE A 84 10.65 -27.38 19.36
C ILE A 84 9.64 -26.25 19.56
N GLY A 85 9.16 -25.64 18.46
CA GLY A 85 8.19 -24.54 18.50
C GLY A 85 7.41 -24.39 17.20
N ALA A 86 6.16 -23.97 17.33
CA ALA A 86 5.24 -23.70 16.24
C ALA A 86 4.86 -22.21 16.25
N GLY A 87 5.09 -21.51 15.15
CA GLY A 87 4.73 -20.10 14.99
C GLY A 87 3.21 -19.89 14.92
N LYS A 88 2.74 -18.76 15.45
CA LYS A 88 1.35 -18.33 15.32
C LYS A 88 1.05 -17.92 13.87
N LYS A 89 -0.11 -18.31 13.36
CA LYS A 89 -0.56 -17.99 11.99
C LYS A 89 -0.67 -16.47 11.78
N GLN A 90 0.05 -15.94 10.78
CA GLN A 90 0.01 -14.54 10.36
C GLN A 90 -0.76 -14.35 9.05
N GLY A 91 -0.94 -15.41 8.26
CA GLY A 91 -1.64 -15.39 6.97
C GLY A 91 -0.73 -15.00 5.81
N SER A 92 -1.31 -14.34 4.80
CA SER A 92 -0.61 -13.92 3.58
C SER A 92 -0.76 -12.43 3.34
N ALA A 93 0.29 -11.78 2.87
CA ALA A 93 0.28 -10.39 2.42
C ALA A 93 0.75 -10.32 0.96
N LEU A 94 0.04 -9.56 0.11
CA LEU A 94 0.37 -9.37 -1.31
C LEU A 94 0.59 -10.70 -2.07
N GLY A 95 -0.22 -11.72 -1.79
CA GLY A 95 -0.09 -13.05 -2.40
C GLY A 95 1.13 -13.86 -1.93
N THR A 96 1.91 -13.34 -0.98
CA THR A 96 3.05 -14.04 -0.37
C THR A 96 2.66 -14.52 1.03
N SER A 97 2.93 -15.79 1.33
CA SER A 97 2.71 -16.31 2.69
C SER A 97 3.72 -15.73 3.67
N LEU A 98 3.23 -15.27 4.83
CA LEU A 98 4.03 -14.87 5.98
C LEU A 98 4.37 -16.05 6.89
N ASP A 99 3.75 -17.22 6.64
CA ASP A 99 3.82 -18.41 7.48
C ASP A 99 4.75 -19.51 6.91
N ASN A 100 5.26 -19.35 5.68
CA ASN A 100 6.18 -20.30 5.04
C ASN A 100 7.64 -20.05 5.41
N TRP A 101 8.03 -20.44 6.63
CA TRP A 101 9.40 -20.31 7.11
C TRP A 101 9.80 -21.39 8.12
N ILE A 102 11.11 -21.65 8.22
CA ILE A 102 11.72 -22.51 9.23
C ILE A 102 12.91 -21.78 9.85
N ILE A 103 12.96 -21.71 11.17
CA ILE A 103 14.04 -21.09 11.95
C ILE A 103 14.90 -22.17 12.57
N ILE A 104 16.22 -22.07 12.38
CA ILE A 104 17.23 -22.97 12.97
C ILE A 104 18.34 -22.17 13.67
N PRO A 105 19.11 -22.80 14.58
CA PRO A 105 20.30 -22.16 15.14
C PRO A 105 21.32 -21.79 14.06
N LEU A 106 21.86 -20.57 14.16
CA LEU A 106 22.91 -20.08 13.25
C LEU A 106 24.13 -21.01 13.21
N THR A 107 24.50 -21.58 14.35
CA THR A 107 25.58 -22.57 14.48
C THR A 107 25.25 -23.88 13.79
N THR A 108 24.01 -24.36 13.85
CA THR A 108 23.52 -25.54 13.12
C THR A 108 23.59 -25.32 11.60
N TYR A 109 23.25 -24.12 11.13
CA TYR A 109 23.44 -23.75 9.72
C TYR A 109 24.92 -23.81 9.32
N LYS A 110 25.80 -23.12 10.07
CA LYS A 110 27.25 -23.09 9.82
C LYS A 110 27.90 -24.46 9.89
N LYS A 111 27.44 -25.34 10.77
CA LYS A 111 27.94 -26.72 10.89
C LYS A 111 27.68 -27.53 9.62
N ASN A 112 26.54 -27.33 8.97
CA ASN A 112 26.14 -28.11 7.79
C ASN A 112 26.59 -27.49 6.46
N TYR A 113 26.59 -26.15 6.34
CA TYR A 113 26.96 -25.43 5.11
C TYR A 113 28.39 -24.88 5.12
N GLY A 114 29.08 -24.95 6.26
CA GLY A 114 30.40 -24.37 6.45
C GLY A 114 30.36 -22.84 6.63
N ASN A 115 31.55 -22.24 6.65
CA ASN A 115 31.73 -20.79 6.65
C ASN A 115 31.87 -20.27 5.21
N GLN A 116 30.92 -20.58 4.32
CA GLN A 116 30.90 -19.93 3.01
C GLN A 116 30.79 -18.41 3.19
N GLN A 117 31.26 -17.65 2.20
CA GLN A 117 31.28 -16.17 2.17
C GLN A 117 29.88 -15.55 2.08
N ASP A 118 28.89 -16.13 2.75
CA ASP A 118 27.54 -15.59 2.83
C ASP A 118 27.61 -14.26 3.58
N SER A 119 27.00 -13.22 3.01
CA SER A 119 26.88 -11.92 3.64
C SER A 119 26.11 -12.06 4.95
N LEU A 120 26.82 -11.90 6.06
CA LEU A 120 26.20 -11.97 7.38
C LEU A 120 25.30 -10.75 7.57
N ARG A 121 23.99 -10.98 7.73
CA ARG A 121 23.08 -9.91 8.11
C ARG A 121 23.13 -9.71 9.62
N VAL A 122 23.55 -8.54 10.08
CA VAL A 122 23.48 -8.15 11.49
C VAL A 122 22.25 -7.28 11.68
N THR A 123 21.38 -7.69 12.60
CA THR A 123 20.13 -6.98 12.90
C THR A 123 20.22 -6.39 14.29
N SER A 124 19.86 -5.12 14.42
CA SER A 124 19.70 -4.42 15.69
C SER A 124 18.37 -3.67 15.69
N ARG A 125 17.86 -3.38 16.88
CA ARG A 125 16.62 -2.59 17.08
C ARG A 125 17.01 -1.31 17.79
N ALA A 126 16.69 -0.16 17.19
CA ALA A 126 16.83 1.13 17.85
C ALA A 126 15.82 1.23 19.00
N GLY A 127 16.20 1.82 20.13
CA GLY A 127 15.32 1.95 21.30
C GLY A 127 14.07 2.81 21.06
N SER A 128 14.06 3.64 20.01
CA SER A 128 12.89 4.40 19.55
C SER A 128 13.06 4.82 18.09
N ALA A 129 11.96 5.14 17.40
CA ALA A 129 11.98 5.62 16.01
C ALA A 129 12.83 6.90 15.85
N ALA A 130 12.79 7.81 16.82
CA ALA A 130 13.56 9.06 16.78
C ALA A 130 15.08 8.86 16.78
N LYS A 131 15.55 7.69 17.24
CA LYS A 131 16.97 7.35 17.33
C LYS A 131 17.48 6.52 16.16
N ILE A 132 16.66 6.20 15.16
CA ILE A 132 17.07 5.32 14.06
C ILE A 132 18.27 5.91 13.32
N GLN A 133 18.22 7.20 12.95
CA GLN A 133 19.30 7.82 12.19
C GLN A 133 20.62 7.90 12.99
N GLU A 134 20.54 8.29 14.27
CA GLU A 134 21.68 8.29 15.19
C GLU A 134 22.27 6.88 15.32
N SER A 135 21.41 5.87 15.50
CA SER A 135 21.84 4.46 15.60
C SER A 135 22.49 3.97 14.31
N VAL A 136 22.00 4.39 13.14
CA VAL A 136 22.61 4.07 11.85
C VAL A 136 24.03 4.62 11.76
N ASP A 137 24.23 5.87 12.19
CA ASP A 137 25.55 6.50 12.14
C ASP A 137 26.52 5.86 13.13
N GLU A 138 26.06 5.53 14.34
CA GLU A 138 26.83 4.77 15.33
C GLU A 138 27.22 3.37 14.81
N VAL A 139 26.26 2.62 14.27
CA VAL A 139 26.50 1.29 13.70
C VAL A 139 27.47 1.39 12.52
N ARG A 140 27.32 2.38 11.64
CA ARG A 140 28.25 2.62 10.53
C ARG A 140 29.66 2.85 11.05
N GLN A 141 29.84 3.68 12.07
CA GLN A 141 31.16 3.96 12.65
C GLN A 141 31.80 2.72 13.28
N ILE A 142 31.01 1.94 14.03
CA ILE A 142 31.48 0.67 14.63
C ILE A 142 31.90 -0.32 13.54
N MET A 143 31.09 -0.47 12.49
CA MET A 143 31.37 -1.39 11.39
C MET A 143 32.59 -0.96 10.58
N ARG A 144 32.72 0.33 10.24
CA ARG A 144 33.93 0.87 9.59
C ARG A 144 35.18 0.65 10.44
N GLY A 145 35.07 0.82 11.76
CA GLY A 145 36.16 0.54 12.71
C GLY A 145 36.57 -0.93 12.72
N ARG A 146 35.60 -1.85 12.72
CA ARG A 146 35.85 -3.32 12.66
C ARG A 146 36.41 -3.78 11.32
N HIS A 147 35.97 -3.17 10.22
CA HIS A 147 36.42 -3.47 8.86
C HIS A 147 37.69 -2.71 8.47
N HIS A 148 38.23 -1.88 9.37
CA HIS A 148 39.41 -1.04 9.14
C HIS A 148 39.30 -0.18 7.86
N ILE A 149 38.11 0.39 7.62
CA ILE A 149 37.82 1.20 6.42
C ILE A 149 38.30 2.63 6.66
N ALA A 150 39.27 3.07 5.85
CA ALA A 150 39.76 4.45 5.87
C ALA A 150 38.64 5.47 5.59
N TYR A 151 38.73 6.68 6.14
CA TYR A 151 37.69 7.72 6.05
C TYR A 151 37.23 8.03 4.62
N ALA A 152 38.16 8.10 3.66
CA ALA A 152 37.86 8.44 2.27
C ALA A 152 37.33 7.26 1.42
N LYS A 153 37.28 6.05 1.97
CA LYS A 153 36.82 4.85 1.25
C LYS A 153 35.31 4.65 1.45
N ALA A 154 34.63 4.18 0.41
CA ALA A 154 33.23 3.78 0.49
C ALA A 154 33.05 2.58 1.44
N ASP A 155 31.86 2.47 2.04
CA ASP A 155 31.49 1.34 2.89
C ASP A 155 31.46 0.04 2.05
N ASP A 156 31.96 -1.06 2.62
CA ASP A 156 31.89 -2.41 2.04
C ASP A 156 30.68 -3.20 2.55
N PHE A 157 29.81 -2.55 3.34
CA PHE A 157 28.57 -3.09 3.89
C PHE A 157 27.40 -2.14 3.58
N ALA A 158 26.19 -2.70 3.59
CA ALA A 158 24.95 -1.94 3.48
C ALA A 158 24.22 -1.92 4.83
N ILE A 159 23.62 -0.77 5.16
CA ILE A 159 22.71 -0.64 6.29
C ILE A 159 21.30 -0.46 5.71
N GLU A 160 20.41 -1.39 6.02
CA GLU A 160 18.99 -1.31 5.67
C GLU A 160 18.22 -0.91 6.93
N THR A 161 17.38 0.13 6.83
CA THR A 161 16.43 0.50 7.88
C THR A 161 15.00 0.35 7.39
N SER A 162 14.06 0.24 8.33
CA SER A 162 12.63 0.31 8.02
C SER A 162 12.25 1.63 7.35
N ASP A 163 12.95 2.72 7.68
CA ASP A 163 12.72 4.04 7.07
C ASP A 163 13.12 4.07 5.60
N SER A 164 14.16 3.33 5.17
CA SER A 164 14.51 3.23 3.75
C SER A 164 13.38 2.61 2.92
N PHE A 165 12.69 1.60 3.47
CA PHE A 165 11.52 1.01 2.82
C PHE A 165 10.32 1.97 2.78
N LEU A 166 10.06 2.67 3.89
CA LEU A 166 8.99 3.68 3.94
C LEU A 166 9.27 4.86 2.99
N ALA A 167 10.53 5.28 2.86
CA ALA A 167 10.95 6.33 1.94
C ALA A 167 10.74 5.91 0.49
N LEU A 168 11.20 4.71 0.10
CA LEU A 168 10.94 4.15 -1.23
C LEU A 168 9.45 4.04 -1.52
N TRP A 169 8.66 3.57 -0.55
CA TRP A 169 7.21 3.47 -0.70
C TRP A 169 6.55 4.85 -0.89
N LYS A 170 7.00 5.86 -0.12
CA LYS A 170 6.53 7.24 -0.20
C LYS A 170 6.88 7.88 -1.53
N ASP A 171 8.09 7.64 -2.05
CA ASP A 171 8.54 8.19 -3.33
C ASP A 171 7.75 7.58 -4.49
N ILE A 172 7.65 6.25 -4.54
CA ILE A 172 6.88 5.54 -5.57
C ILE A 172 5.42 5.99 -5.53
N SER A 173 4.78 5.95 -4.35
CA SER A 173 3.39 6.36 -4.18
C SER A 173 3.21 7.84 -4.57
N GLY A 174 4.12 8.71 -4.16
CA GLY A 174 4.10 10.14 -4.46
C GLY A 174 4.13 10.42 -5.96
N SER A 175 5.00 9.75 -6.72
CA SER A 175 5.04 9.86 -8.17
C SER A 175 3.75 9.39 -8.84
N PHE A 176 3.20 8.25 -8.41
CA PHE A 176 1.91 7.75 -8.91
C PHE A 176 0.76 8.74 -8.63
N PHE A 177 0.72 9.31 -7.42
CA PHE A 177 -0.26 10.35 -7.06
C PHE A 177 -0.12 11.60 -7.94
N ALA A 178 1.11 12.06 -8.18
CA ALA A 178 1.35 13.25 -9.02
C ALA A 178 0.82 13.06 -10.45
N VAL A 179 1.10 11.91 -11.06
CA VAL A 179 0.59 11.58 -12.41
C VAL A 179 -0.93 11.49 -12.41
N THR A 180 -1.52 10.86 -11.40
CA THR A 180 -2.98 10.73 -11.27
C THR A 180 -3.66 12.09 -11.14
N ILE A 181 -3.11 12.99 -10.32
CA ILE A 181 -3.59 14.36 -10.17
C ILE A 181 -3.49 15.11 -11.49
N ALA A 182 -2.40 14.97 -12.24
CA ALA A 182 -2.24 15.62 -13.54
C ALA A 182 -3.32 15.16 -14.55
N ILE A 183 -3.51 13.85 -14.69
CA ILE A 183 -4.52 13.27 -15.59
C ILE A 183 -5.93 13.66 -15.16
N ALA A 184 -6.23 13.60 -13.85
CA ALA A 184 -7.51 14.00 -13.29
C ALA A 184 -7.79 15.49 -13.56
N SER A 185 -6.79 16.36 -13.39
CA SER A 185 -6.92 17.81 -13.62
C SER A 185 -7.21 18.12 -15.08
N ILE A 186 -6.52 17.45 -16.02
CA ILE A 186 -6.80 17.60 -17.46
C ILE A 186 -8.23 17.15 -17.78
N SER A 187 -8.63 15.98 -17.27
CA SER A 187 -9.99 15.44 -17.45
C SER A 187 -11.06 16.38 -16.88
N LEU A 188 -10.77 17.02 -15.75
CA LEU A 188 -11.63 17.99 -15.10
C LEU A 188 -11.85 19.24 -15.96
N VAL A 189 -10.79 19.77 -16.55
CA VAL A 189 -10.85 20.93 -17.44
C VAL A 189 -11.65 20.58 -18.70
N VAL A 190 -11.37 19.44 -19.33
CA VAL A 190 -12.10 18.97 -20.52
C VAL A 190 -13.59 18.80 -20.20
N GLY A 191 -13.92 18.13 -19.08
CA GLY A 191 -15.31 17.98 -18.62
C GLY A 191 -15.99 19.32 -18.32
N GLY A 192 -15.28 20.25 -17.70
CA GLY A 192 -15.76 21.61 -17.43
C GLY A 192 -16.07 22.39 -18.71
N ILE A 193 -15.20 22.34 -19.71
CA ILE A 193 -15.43 22.97 -21.04
C ILE A 193 -16.67 22.37 -21.71
N VAL A 194 -16.87 21.05 -21.59
CA VAL A 194 -18.08 20.38 -22.12
C VAL A 194 -19.34 20.91 -21.44
N ILE A 195 -19.34 21.01 -20.10
CA ILE A 195 -20.47 21.59 -19.35
C ILE A 195 -20.74 23.02 -19.82
N MET A 196 -19.69 23.85 -19.92
CA MET A 196 -19.82 25.23 -20.37
C MET A 196 -20.47 25.33 -21.75
N ASN A 197 -20.04 24.49 -22.71
CA ASN A 197 -20.58 24.50 -24.07
C ASN A 197 -22.04 24.06 -24.12
N ILE A 198 -22.41 22.98 -23.42
CA ILE A 198 -23.80 22.52 -23.36
C ILE A 198 -24.69 23.62 -22.75
N MET A 199 -24.21 24.29 -21.69
CA MET A 199 -24.95 25.39 -21.07
C MET A 199 -25.06 26.61 -21.99
N LEU A 200 -24.04 26.95 -22.77
CA LEU A 200 -24.13 28.04 -23.75
C LEU A 200 -25.19 27.76 -24.82
N VAL A 201 -25.25 26.53 -25.34
CA VAL A 201 -26.26 26.11 -26.30
C VAL A 201 -27.66 26.16 -25.68
N SER A 202 -27.83 25.63 -24.46
CA SER A 202 -29.10 25.69 -23.72
C SER A 202 -29.60 27.12 -23.49
N VAL A 203 -28.69 28.06 -23.19
CA VAL A 203 -29.04 29.48 -23.05
C VAL A 203 -29.54 30.06 -24.37
N THR A 204 -28.91 29.70 -25.50
CA THR A 204 -29.36 30.19 -26.81
C THR A 204 -30.71 29.61 -27.21
N GLU A 205 -30.97 28.33 -26.95
CA GLU A 205 -32.26 27.69 -27.24
C GLU A 205 -33.40 28.26 -26.36
N ARG A 206 -33.11 28.56 -25.09
CA ARG A 206 -34.09 29.08 -24.13
C ARG A 206 -34.14 30.61 -24.06
N THR A 207 -33.56 31.32 -25.03
CA THR A 207 -33.46 32.79 -25.04
C THR A 207 -34.82 33.47 -24.84
N ARG A 208 -35.85 33.01 -25.57
CA ARG A 208 -37.22 33.57 -25.51
C ARG A 208 -37.85 33.39 -24.13
N GLU A 209 -37.69 32.22 -23.52
CA GLU A 209 -38.20 31.95 -22.17
C GLU A 209 -37.57 32.87 -21.11
N ILE A 210 -36.26 33.09 -21.21
CA ILE A 210 -35.52 33.99 -20.32
C ILE A 210 -36.01 35.43 -20.50
N GLY A 211 -36.28 35.86 -21.75
CA GLY A 211 -36.84 37.17 -22.08
C GLY A 211 -38.20 37.39 -21.43
N VAL A 212 -39.11 36.42 -21.53
CA VAL A 212 -40.44 36.47 -20.88
C VAL A 212 -40.30 36.60 -19.35
N ARG A 213 -39.43 35.81 -18.71
CA ARG A 213 -39.21 35.90 -17.24
C ARG A 213 -38.72 37.28 -16.81
N LYS A 214 -37.78 37.88 -17.56
CA LYS A 214 -37.30 39.24 -17.26
C LYS A 214 -38.35 40.31 -17.52
N ALA A 215 -39.15 40.18 -18.57
CA ALA A 215 -40.26 41.10 -18.84
C ALA A 215 -41.32 41.07 -17.74
N LEU A 216 -41.51 39.92 -17.08
CA LEU A 216 -42.37 39.75 -15.91
C LEU A 216 -41.71 40.19 -14.58
N GLY A 217 -40.48 40.71 -14.61
CA GLY A 217 -39.80 41.29 -13.45
C GLY A 217 -38.73 40.43 -12.78
N ALA A 218 -38.33 39.29 -13.36
CA ALA A 218 -37.22 38.48 -12.81
C ALA A 218 -35.91 39.28 -12.80
N ARG A 219 -35.19 39.25 -11.67
CA ARG A 219 -33.91 39.95 -11.53
C ARG A 219 -32.81 39.17 -12.24
N ARG A 220 -31.72 39.86 -12.59
CA ARG A 220 -30.51 39.22 -13.15
C ARG A 220 -29.95 38.13 -12.23
N SER A 221 -30.05 38.35 -10.91
CA SER A 221 -29.65 37.38 -9.88
C SER A 221 -30.44 36.07 -9.95
N ASP A 222 -31.73 36.14 -10.27
CA ASP A 222 -32.62 34.98 -10.25
C ASP A 222 -32.30 34.06 -11.43
N ILE A 223 -32.07 34.67 -12.59
CA ILE A 223 -31.60 33.96 -13.80
C ILE A 223 -30.20 33.37 -13.57
N LEU A 224 -29.28 34.14 -12.98
CA LEU A 224 -27.93 33.68 -12.68
C LEU A 224 -27.97 32.46 -11.75
N LEU A 225 -28.72 32.54 -10.64
CA LEU A 225 -28.84 31.47 -9.66
C LEU A 225 -29.45 30.20 -10.29
N GLN A 226 -30.49 30.36 -11.13
CA GLN A 226 -31.11 29.24 -11.82
C GLN A 226 -30.09 28.46 -12.67
N PHE A 227 -29.33 29.16 -13.52
CA PHE A 227 -28.35 28.50 -14.39
C PHE A 227 -27.15 27.93 -13.62
N LEU A 228 -26.73 28.57 -12.52
CA LEU A 228 -25.69 28.03 -11.63
C LEU A 228 -26.15 26.75 -10.93
N ILE A 229 -27.42 26.69 -10.49
CA ILE A 229 -27.99 25.49 -9.90
C ILE A 229 -28.08 24.39 -10.96
N GLU A 230 -28.51 24.70 -12.19
CA GLU A 230 -28.59 23.74 -13.30
C GLU A 230 -27.21 23.14 -13.61
N SER A 231 -26.18 23.98 -13.79
CA SER A 231 -24.82 23.50 -14.06
C SER A 231 -24.21 22.71 -12.90
N SER A 232 -24.44 23.16 -11.66
CA SER A 232 -23.96 22.48 -10.45
C SER A 232 -24.64 21.13 -10.26
N THR A 233 -25.94 21.04 -10.55
CA THR A 233 -26.71 19.79 -10.43
C THR A 233 -26.22 18.77 -11.45
N VAL A 234 -26.00 19.19 -12.71
CA VAL A 234 -25.42 18.32 -13.74
C VAL A 234 -24.04 17.81 -13.31
N ALA A 235 -23.18 18.69 -12.78
CA ALA A 235 -21.85 18.31 -12.33
C ALA A 235 -21.87 17.36 -11.13
N VAL A 236 -22.74 17.60 -10.14
CA VAL A 236 -22.88 16.73 -8.95
C VAL A 236 -23.46 15.36 -9.33
N ILE A 237 -24.46 15.30 -10.22
CA ILE A 237 -25.00 14.03 -10.71
C ILE A 237 -23.92 13.26 -11.46
N GLY A 238 -23.20 13.91 -12.37
CA GLY A 238 -22.05 13.31 -13.07
C GLY A 238 -20.97 12.83 -12.11
N GLY A 239 -20.66 13.62 -11.07
CA GLY A 239 -19.73 13.27 -10.01
C GLY A 239 -20.20 12.06 -9.19
N ALA A 240 -21.49 11.99 -8.85
CA ALA A 240 -22.08 10.85 -8.12
C ALA A 240 -22.02 9.56 -8.96
N VAL A 241 -22.33 9.65 -10.26
CA VAL A 241 -22.17 8.52 -11.20
C VAL A 241 -20.70 8.12 -11.32
N GLY A 242 -19.79 9.09 -11.42
CA GLY A 242 -18.35 8.84 -11.46
C GLY A 242 -17.82 8.13 -10.20
N VAL A 243 -18.26 8.58 -9.02
CA VAL A 243 -17.97 7.92 -7.73
C VAL A 243 -18.51 6.50 -7.74
N PHE A 244 -19.76 6.30 -8.16
CA PHE A 244 -20.37 4.98 -8.22
C PHE A 244 -19.58 4.02 -9.13
N CYS A 245 -19.22 4.46 -10.33
CA CYS A 245 -18.38 3.70 -11.26
C CYS A 245 -16.98 3.43 -10.66
N GLY A 246 -16.37 4.42 -10.01
CA GLY A 246 -15.07 4.27 -9.36
C GLY A 246 -15.07 3.24 -8.23
N VAL A 247 -16.11 3.24 -7.39
CA VAL A 247 -16.32 2.23 -6.34
C VAL A 247 -16.50 0.84 -6.96
N LEU A 248 -17.24 0.74 -8.08
CA LEU A 248 -17.47 -0.52 -8.75
C LEU A 248 -16.16 -1.10 -9.32
N VAL A 249 -15.34 -0.27 -9.97
CA VAL A 249 -14.00 -0.66 -10.44
C VAL A 249 -13.11 -1.07 -9.27
N ALA A 250 -13.12 -0.32 -8.16
CA ALA A 250 -12.33 -0.64 -6.98
C ALA A 250 -12.69 -2.02 -6.38
N LYS A 251 -13.99 -2.38 -6.39
CA LYS A 251 -14.47 -3.70 -5.96
C LYS A 251 -14.09 -4.82 -6.93
N LEU A 252 -14.15 -4.56 -8.24
CA LEU A 252 -13.71 -5.55 -9.24
C LEU A 252 -12.21 -5.83 -9.09
N VAL A 253 -11.40 -4.80 -8.89
CA VAL A 253 -9.96 -4.94 -8.65
C VAL A 253 -9.68 -5.72 -7.37
N SER A 254 -10.40 -5.45 -6.28
CA SER A 254 -10.21 -6.21 -5.02
C SER A 254 -10.60 -7.68 -5.13
N TRP A 255 -11.43 -8.04 -6.12
CA TRP A 255 -11.82 -9.44 -6.33
C TRP A 255 -10.75 -10.23 -7.09
N VAL A 256 -10.04 -9.56 -8.01
CA VAL A 256 -9.01 -10.17 -8.87
C VAL A 256 -7.60 -9.99 -8.30
N SER A 257 -7.39 -9.05 -7.38
CA SER A 257 -6.09 -8.70 -6.81
C SER A 257 -6.10 -8.72 -5.28
N PRO A 258 -5.02 -9.17 -4.62
CA PRO A 258 -4.88 -9.13 -3.16
C PRO A 258 -4.64 -7.72 -2.60
N LEU A 259 -4.73 -6.68 -3.42
CA LEU A 259 -4.54 -5.29 -3.00
C LEU A 259 -5.73 -4.80 -2.17
N PRO A 260 -5.50 -4.26 -0.95
CA PRO A 260 -6.57 -3.70 -0.13
C PRO A 260 -7.15 -2.46 -0.82
N SER A 261 -8.34 -2.60 -1.40
CA SER A 261 -9.11 -1.50 -1.98
C SER A 261 -10.11 -1.01 -0.93
N ALA A 262 -9.68 0.00 -0.18
CA ALA A 262 -10.52 0.67 0.82
C ALA A 262 -10.90 2.05 0.29
N VAL A 263 -12.15 2.20 -0.18
CA VAL A 263 -12.69 3.51 -0.56
C VAL A 263 -13.05 4.27 0.72
N GLN A 264 -12.25 5.29 1.03
CA GLN A 264 -12.48 6.11 2.22
C GLN A 264 -13.55 7.18 1.95
N LEU A 265 -14.44 7.39 2.93
CA LEU A 265 -15.59 8.29 2.77
C LEU A 265 -15.18 9.73 2.48
N TRP A 266 -14.07 10.20 3.04
CA TRP A 266 -13.56 11.55 2.77
C TRP A 266 -13.15 11.74 1.30
N SER A 267 -12.66 10.70 0.62
CA SER A 267 -12.27 10.79 -0.79
C SER A 267 -13.50 10.93 -1.69
N VAL A 268 -14.60 10.27 -1.32
CA VAL A 268 -15.90 10.41 -2.00
C VAL A 268 -16.45 11.83 -1.84
N ILE A 269 -16.47 12.34 -0.60
CA ILE A 269 -16.92 13.70 -0.31
C ILE A 269 -16.03 14.73 -1.02
N GLY A 270 -14.70 14.54 -0.98
CA GLY A 270 -13.74 15.39 -1.68
C GLY A 270 -13.97 15.41 -3.18
N GLY A 271 -14.19 14.26 -3.81
CA GLY A 271 -14.51 14.15 -5.24
C GLY A 271 -15.81 14.87 -5.62
N LEU A 272 -16.87 14.72 -4.82
CA LEU A 272 -18.14 15.42 -5.03
C LEU A 272 -18.00 16.94 -4.87
N LEU A 273 -17.22 17.42 -3.90
CA LEU A 273 -16.94 18.84 -3.73
C LEU A 273 -16.15 19.42 -4.91
N VAL A 274 -15.20 18.66 -5.45
CA VAL A 274 -14.48 19.04 -6.67
C VAL A 274 -15.43 19.12 -7.86
N ALA A 275 -16.32 18.13 -8.04
CA ALA A 275 -17.32 18.14 -9.09
C ALA A 275 -18.26 19.36 -8.99
N LEU A 276 -18.76 19.67 -7.78
CA LEU A 276 -19.56 20.86 -7.51
C LEU A 276 -18.80 22.15 -7.87
N SER A 277 -17.53 22.25 -7.46
CA SER A 277 -16.69 23.43 -7.74
C SER A 277 -16.51 23.66 -9.24
N VAL A 278 -16.40 22.60 -10.03
CA VAL A 278 -16.29 22.67 -11.49
C VAL A 278 -17.60 23.10 -12.14
N GLY A 279 -18.73 22.54 -11.70
CA GLY A 279 -20.05 22.95 -12.17
C GLY A 279 -20.35 24.42 -11.90
N LEU A 280 -19.92 24.93 -10.73
CA LEU A 280 -19.99 26.34 -10.40
C LEU A 280 -19.07 27.17 -11.31
N PHE A 281 -17.78 26.82 -11.37
CA PHE A 281 -16.76 27.58 -12.11
C PHE A 281 -17.10 27.71 -13.61
N PHE A 282 -17.33 26.59 -14.29
CA PHE A 282 -17.63 26.58 -15.72
C PHE A 282 -19.08 27.00 -16.05
N GLY A 283 -19.99 26.94 -15.07
CA GLY A 283 -21.36 27.44 -15.19
C GLY A 283 -21.48 28.97 -15.07
N THR A 284 -20.52 29.64 -14.42
CA THR A 284 -20.57 31.09 -14.19
C THR A 284 -20.68 31.91 -15.48
N TYR A 285 -19.89 31.56 -16.51
CA TYR A 285 -19.88 32.27 -17.79
C TYR A 285 -21.22 32.20 -18.53
N PRO A 286 -21.79 31.01 -18.84
CA PRO A 286 -23.08 30.91 -19.50
C PRO A 286 -24.21 31.51 -18.65
N ALA A 287 -24.20 31.30 -17.33
CA ALA A 287 -25.18 31.89 -16.43
C ALA A 287 -25.14 33.43 -16.48
N SER A 288 -23.95 34.03 -16.49
CA SER A 288 -23.81 35.48 -16.64
C SER A 288 -24.28 35.96 -18.01
N LYS A 289 -24.06 35.19 -19.07
CA LYS A 289 -24.52 35.53 -20.42
C LYS A 289 -26.05 35.56 -20.47
N ALA A 290 -26.71 34.53 -19.92
CA ALA A 290 -28.17 34.46 -19.80
C ALA A 290 -28.74 35.62 -18.97
N ALA A 291 -28.15 35.90 -17.81
CA ALA A 291 -28.59 36.96 -16.91
C ALA A 291 -28.50 38.36 -17.54
N LYS A 292 -27.63 38.58 -18.54
CA LYS A 292 -27.42 39.88 -19.20
C LYS A 292 -28.26 40.10 -20.47
N LEU A 293 -28.98 39.10 -20.98
CA LEU A 293 -29.90 39.25 -22.13
C LEU A 293 -30.93 40.38 -21.95
N ASP A 294 -31.13 41.21 -22.97
CA ASP A 294 -32.17 42.24 -22.98
C ASP A 294 -33.55 41.61 -23.26
N PRO A 295 -34.60 41.89 -22.46
CA PRO A 295 -35.94 41.35 -22.68
C PRO A 295 -36.51 41.66 -24.07
N VAL A 296 -36.22 42.84 -24.62
CA VAL A 296 -36.74 43.29 -25.92
C VAL A 296 -36.08 42.53 -27.06
N GLU A 297 -34.75 42.36 -27.00
CA GLU A 297 -34.02 41.57 -27.99
C GLU A 297 -34.39 40.08 -27.93
N ALA A 298 -34.53 39.53 -26.71
CA ALA A 298 -34.86 38.13 -26.50
C ALA A 298 -36.27 37.73 -26.97
N LEU A 299 -37.20 38.67 -27.07
CA LEU A 299 -38.56 38.44 -27.59
C LEU A 299 -38.67 38.69 -29.10
N ARG A 300 -37.68 39.37 -29.69
CA ARG A 300 -37.63 39.71 -31.12
C ARG A 300 -36.93 38.65 -31.97
N SER A 301 -36.07 37.82 -31.36
CA SER A 301 -35.48 36.66 -32.02
C SER A 301 -36.58 35.62 -32.33
N GLU A 302 -36.78 35.30 -33.61
CA GLU A 302 -37.49 34.09 -34.06
C GLU A 302 -36.77 32.82 -33.59
#